data_AF-A0A0C9TV60-F1
#
_entry.id   AF-A0A0C9TV60-F1
#
_cell.length_a   1.000
_cell.length_b   1.000
_cell.length_c   1.000
_cell.angle_alpha   90.00
_cell.angle_beta   90.00
_cell.angle_gamma   90.00
#
_symmetry.space_group_name_H-M   'P 1'
#
loop_
_entity.id
_entity.type
_entity.pdbx_description
1 polymer ?
#
loop_
_entity_poly.entity_id
_entity_poly.type
_entity_poly.pdbx_seq_one_letter_code
_entity_poly.pdbx_strand_id
1 'polypeptide(L)'
;LSQSDIQRIYDVITHAWADSTKETYGSGLLAFHVFCDNRKIPESERAPAIPSIISAFISTLAGSYSGSAVSNYISGVRAWHTVHGLDWALNDTETDALLKAASSLAPPQSKRPPREPYT
;
A
#
# COMPACT_ATOMS: atom_id res chain seq x y z
N LEU A 1 10.37 -26.68 -9.36
CA LEU A 1 9.64 -25.84 -10.32
C LEU A 1 10.60 -25.40 -11.39
N SER A 2 10.21 -25.47 -12.66
CA SER A 2 11.00 -24.92 -13.77
C SER A 2 10.84 -23.40 -13.82
N GLN A 3 11.75 -22.69 -14.51
CA GLN A 3 11.62 -21.25 -14.72
C GLN A 3 10.31 -20.88 -15.45
N SER A 4 9.85 -21.72 -16.36
CA SER A 4 8.55 -21.54 -17.02
C SER A 4 7.37 -21.63 -16.05
N ASP A 5 7.44 -22.50 -15.03
CA ASP A 5 6.39 -22.59 -14.02
C ASP A 5 6.35 -21.33 -13.16
N ILE A 6 7.53 -20.81 -12.78
CA ILE A 6 7.66 -19.58 -12.00
C ILE A 6 7.11 -18.40 -12.80
N GLN A 7 7.49 -18.25 -14.07
CA GLN A 7 6.96 -17.18 -14.92
C GLN A 7 5.44 -17.28 -15.07
N ARG A 8 4.92 -18.49 -15.27
CA ARG A 8 3.47 -18.71 -15.38
C ARG A 8 2.74 -18.31 -14.10
N ILE A 9 3.30 -18.59 -12.92
CA ILE A 9 2.74 -18.13 -11.63
C ILE A 9 2.70 -16.60 -11.58
N TYR A 10 3.79 -15.92 -11.95
CA TYR A 10 3.83 -14.45 -12.03
C TYR A 10 2.77 -13.90 -12.99
N ASP A 11 2.63 -14.49 -14.17
CA ASP A 11 1.64 -14.05 -15.16
C ASP A 11 0.21 -14.20 -14.60
N VAL A 12 -0.11 -15.33 -13.95
CA VAL A 12 -1.44 -15.53 -13.34
C VAL A 12 -1.69 -14.55 -12.21
N ILE A 13 -0.76 -14.40 -11.27
CA ILE A 13 -1.00 -13.62 -10.05
C ILE A 13 -1.16 -12.14 -10.36
N THR A 14 -0.50 -11.62 -11.41
CA THR A 14 -0.68 -10.23 -11.83
C THR A 14 -2.10 -9.94 -12.33
N HIS A 15 -2.86 -10.95 -12.78
CA HIS A 15 -4.28 -10.79 -13.14
C HIS A 15 -5.22 -10.66 -11.93
N ALA A 16 -4.73 -10.79 -10.69
CA ALA A 16 -5.54 -10.59 -9.49
C ALA A 16 -6.04 -9.14 -9.34
N TRP A 17 -5.44 -8.17 -10.05
CA TRP A 17 -5.82 -6.76 -10.04
C TRP A 17 -6.08 -6.23 -11.44
N ALA A 18 -7.04 -5.32 -11.57
CA ALA A 18 -7.29 -4.57 -12.81
C ALA A 18 -6.12 -3.60 -13.09
N ASP A 19 -5.93 -3.22 -14.36
CA ASP A 19 -4.79 -2.37 -14.75
C ASP A 19 -4.80 -0.99 -14.07
N SER A 20 -5.98 -0.37 -13.91
CA SER A 20 -6.11 0.89 -13.16
C SER A 20 -5.75 0.75 -11.67
N THR A 21 -5.99 -0.43 -11.10
CA THR A 21 -5.57 -0.76 -9.72
C THR A 21 -4.05 -0.93 -9.65
N LYS A 22 -3.44 -1.58 -10.64
CA LYS A 22 -1.97 -1.73 -10.71
C LYS A 22 -1.27 -0.37 -10.81
N GLU A 23 -1.80 0.56 -11.60
CA GLU A 23 -1.26 1.92 -11.71
C GLU A 23 -1.30 2.65 -10.35
N THR A 24 -2.45 2.55 -9.67
CA THR A 24 -2.63 3.14 -8.33
C THR A 24 -1.68 2.51 -7.31
N TYR A 25 -1.55 1.18 -7.35
CA TYR A 25 -0.67 0.44 -6.46
C TYR A 25 0.81 0.73 -6.74
N GLY A 26 1.19 0.86 -8.02
CA GLY A 26 2.53 1.24 -8.43
C GLY A 26 2.94 2.61 -7.88
N SER A 27 1.99 3.57 -7.85
CA SER A 27 2.22 4.88 -7.23
C SER A 27 2.48 4.77 -5.72
N GLY A 28 1.74 3.90 -5.04
CA GLY A 28 1.95 3.63 -3.61
C GLY A 28 3.26 2.91 -3.30
N LEU A 29 3.66 1.96 -4.14
CA LEU A 29 4.94 1.26 -4.04
C LEU A 29 6.11 2.23 -4.24
N LEU A 30 6.02 3.11 -5.23
CA LEU A 30 7.01 4.17 -5.43
C LEU A 30 7.12 5.08 -4.19
N ALA A 31 5.99 5.54 -3.65
CA ALA A 31 5.98 6.37 -2.45
C ALA A 31 6.62 5.67 -1.24
N PHE A 32 6.41 4.35 -1.10
CA PHE A 32 7.05 3.55 -0.06
C PHE A 32 8.57 3.47 -0.23
N HIS A 33 9.06 3.22 -1.45
CA HIS A 33 10.50 3.20 -1.71
C HIS A 33 11.16 4.56 -1.46
N VAL A 34 10.53 5.66 -1.91
CA VAL A 34 11.02 7.03 -1.63
C VAL A 34 11.06 7.30 -0.12
N PHE A 35 10.04 6.87 0.63
CA PHE A 35 10.04 6.96 2.08
C PHE A 35 11.22 6.19 2.70
N CYS A 36 11.47 4.96 2.24
CA CYS A 36 12.57 4.13 2.71
C CYS A 36 13.95 4.72 2.37
N ASP A 37 14.12 5.24 1.15
CA ASP A 37 15.34 5.91 0.69
C ASP A 37 15.66 7.14 1.55
N ASN A 38 14.66 7.99 1.80
CA ASN A 38 14.79 9.17 2.64
C ASN A 38 15.19 8.84 4.09
N ARG A 39 14.78 7.66 4.59
CA ARG A 39 15.14 7.16 5.93
C ARG A 39 16.37 6.26 5.95
N LYS A 40 17.02 6.05 4.78
CA LYS A 40 18.19 5.16 4.62
C LYS A 40 17.93 3.73 5.07
N ILE A 41 16.69 3.26 4.90
CA ILE A 41 16.29 1.88 5.19
C ILE A 41 16.86 0.98 4.08
N PRO A 42 17.70 -0.03 4.39
CA PRO A 42 18.26 -0.91 3.37
C PRO A 42 17.17 -1.77 2.72
N GLU A 43 17.39 -2.18 1.47
CA GLU A 43 16.41 -2.98 0.72
C GLU A 43 16.04 -4.30 1.40
N SER A 44 16.98 -4.91 2.13
CA SER A 44 16.77 -6.11 2.93
C SER A 44 15.71 -5.96 4.03
N GLU A 45 15.39 -4.73 4.44
CA GLU A 45 14.35 -4.42 5.44
C GLU A 45 13.03 -3.96 4.79
N ARG A 46 13.02 -3.76 3.47
CA ARG A 46 11.83 -3.36 2.70
C ARG A 46 10.99 -4.57 2.28
N ALA A 47 11.62 -5.74 2.17
CA ALA A 47 11.02 -6.99 1.69
C ALA A 47 11.73 -8.22 2.32
N PRO A 48 11.06 -8.98 3.20
CA PRO A 48 9.74 -8.71 3.79
C PRO A 48 9.73 -7.41 4.59
N ALA A 49 8.68 -6.60 4.43
CA ALA A 49 8.57 -5.32 5.13
C ALA A 49 8.44 -5.52 6.64
N ILE A 50 9.31 -4.86 7.41
CA ILE A 50 9.22 -4.86 8.87
C ILE A 50 7.95 -4.08 9.30
N PRO A 51 7.13 -4.60 10.24
CA PRO A 51 5.86 -3.97 10.60
C PRO A 51 5.96 -2.51 11.07
N SER A 52 7.02 -2.18 11.80
CA SER A 52 7.28 -0.81 12.26
C SER A 52 7.57 0.16 11.10
N ILE A 53 8.15 -0.31 10.00
CA ILE A 53 8.41 0.49 8.79
C ILE A 53 7.09 0.82 8.09
N ILE A 54 6.19 -0.16 7.95
CA ILE A 54 4.86 0.09 7.39
C ILE A 54 4.07 1.05 8.28
N SER A 55 4.13 0.86 9.60
CA SER A 55 3.47 1.76 10.55
C SER A 55 3.99 3.20 10.42
N ALA A 56 5.31 3.38 10.37
CA ALA A 56 5.94 4.67 10.16
C ALA A 56 5.59 5.29 8.80
N PHE A 57 5.45 4.48 7.76
CA PHE A 57 5.01 4.92 6.45
C PHE A 57 3.57 5.43 6.48
N ILE A 58 2.63 4.67 7.06
CA ILE A 58 1.23 5.10 7.24
C ILE A 58 1.17 6.42 8.03
N SER A 59 1.89 6.51 9.13
CA SER A 59 1.94 7.73 9.96
C SER A 59 2.50 8.93 9.20
N THR A 60 3.42 8.73 8.24
CA THR A 60 3.98 9.81 7.44
C THR A 60 2.98 10.35 6.41
N LEU A 61 2.06 9.50 5.93
CA LEU A 61 1.02 9.90 4.98
C LEU A 61 -0.19 10.53 5.67
N ALA A 62 -0.44 10.19 6.93
CA ALA A 62 -1.53 10.71 7.72
C ALA A 62 -1.51 12.25 7.77
N GLY A 63 -2.67 12.88 7.59
CA GLY A 63 -2.79 14.34 7.55
C GLY A 63 -2.47 14.99 6.20
N SER A 64 -1.74 14.31 5.32
CA SER A 64 -1.37 14.83 3.99
C SER A 64 -2.21 14.20 2.86
N TYR A 65 -2.62 12.94 3.03
CA TYR A 65 -3.37 12.18 2.02
C TYR A 65 -4.78 11.82 2.52
N SER A 66 -5.68 11.52 1.57
CA SER A 66 -6.97 10.93 1.92
C SER A 66 -6.78 9.54 2.53
N GLY A 67 -7.69 9.14 3.42
CA GLY A 67 -7.67 7.77 3.96
C GLY A 67 -7.67 6.69 2.88
N SER A 68 -8.45 6.88 1.81
CA SER A 68 -8.48 5.97 0.67
C SER A 68 -7.16 5.89 -0.10
N ALA A 69 -6.44 7.00 -0.26
CA ALA A 69 -5.13 7.01 -0.90
C ALA A 69 -4.11 6.24 -0.06
N VAL A 70 -4.09 6.47 1.25
CA VAL A 70 -3.22 5.74 2.18
C VAL A 70 -3.50 4.23 2.13
N SER A 71 -4.76 3.82 2.22
CA SER A 71 -5.14 2.40 2.12
C SER A 71 -4.73 1.78 0.78
N ASN A 72 -4.89 2.51 -0.33
CA ASN A 72 -4.45 2.05 -1.65
C ASN A 72 -2.92 1.88 -1.72
N TYR A 73 -2.16 2.76 -1.08
CA TYR A 73 -0.70 2.64 -1.07
C TYR A 73 -0.24 1.40 -0.30
N ILE A 74 -0.81 1.16 0.89
CA ILE A 74 -0.52 -0.06 1.66
C ILE A 74 -0.92 -1.32 0.90
N SER A 75 -2.06 -1.27 0.20
CA SER A 75 -2.51 -2.37 -0.66
C SER A 75 -1.53 -2.64 -1.81
N GLY A 76 -0.92 -1.59 -2.37
CA GLY A 76 0.13 -1.72 -3.38
C GLY A 76 1.40 -2.39 -2.85
N VAL A 77 1.86 -2.01 -1.65
CA VAL A 77 3.01 -2.66 -1.00
C VAL A 77 2.70 -4.13 -0.70
N ARG A 78 1.49 -4.44 -0.20
CA ARG A 78 1.04 -5.82 0.04
C ARG A 78 0.97 -6.63 -1.25
N ALA A 79 0.45 -6.06 -2.33
CA ALA A 79 0.37 -6.71 -3.63
C ALA A 79 1.77 -7.03 -4.16
N TRP A 80 2.73 -6.11 -4.01
CA TRP A 80 4.12 -6.35 -4.36
C TRP A 80 4.72 -7.55 -3.61
N HIS A 81 4.49 -7.65 -2.29
CA HIS A 81 4.92 -8.81 -1.50
C HIS A 81 4.27 -10.10 -2.00
N THR A 82 2.96 -10.05 -2.26
CA THR A 82 2.18 -11.19 -2.74
C THR A 82 2.70 -11.72 -4.07
N VAL A 83 2.97 -10.82 -5.04
CA VAL A 83 3.50 -11.17 -6.36
C VAL A 83 4.86 -11.85 -6.24
N HIS A 84 5.73 -11.38 -5.35
CA HIS A 84 7.09 -11.93 -5.17
C HIS A 84 7.16 -13.10 -4.18
N GLY A 85 6.02 -13.55 -3.64
CA GLY A 85 5.98 -14.64 -2.65
C GLY A 85 6.69 -14.30 -1.34
N LEU A 86 6.74 -13.00 -0.98
CA LEU A 86 7.34 -12.52 0.25
C LEU A 86 6.32 -12.53 1.38
N ASP A 87 6.80 -12.77 2.60
CA ASP A 87 5.94 -12.77 3.78
C ASP A 87 5.33 -11.38 4.05
N TRP A 88 4.09 -11.37 4.53
CA TRP A 88 3.34 -10.17 4.89
C TRP A 88 2.89 -10.28 6.35
N ALA A 89 3.86 -10.27 7.27
CA ALA A 89 3.66 -10.48 8.70
C ALA A 89 3.29 -9.18 9.45
N LEU A 90 2.30 -8.43 8.96
CA LEU A 90 1.81 -7.25 9.66
C LEU A 90 0.83 -7.61 10.77
N ASN A 91 0.81 -6.78 11.82
CA ASN A 91 -0.27 -6.81 12.80
C ASN A 91 -1.49 -6.09 12.19
N ASP A 92 -2.51 -6.86 11.81
CA ASP A 92 -3.73 -6.32 11.20
C ASP A 92 -4.45 -5.32 12.13
N THR A 93 -4.46 -5.56 13.44
CA THR A 93 -5.12 -4.66 14.40
C THR A 93 -4.43 -3.30 14.50
N GLU A 94 -3.10 -3.29 14.55
CA GLU A 94 -2.31 -2.05 14.56
C GLU A 94 -2.44 -1.31 13.22
N THR A 95 -2.34 -2.05 12.11
CA THR A 95 -2.45 -1.49 10.76
C THR A 95 -3.82 -0.86 10.53
N ASP A 96 -4.91 -1.53 10.93
CA ASP A 96 -6.26 -1.01 10.83
C ASP A 96 -6.48 0.24 11.70
N ALA A 97 -5.93 0.24 12.92
CA ALA A 97 -5.97 1.41 13.79
C ALA A 97 -5.26 2.62 13.16
N LEU A 98 -4.09 2.40 12.55
CA LEU A 98 -3.34 3.44 11.86
C LEU A 98 -4.05 3.96 10.60
N LEU A 99 -4.63 3.07 9.79
CA LEU A 99 -5.42 3.46 8.61
C LEU A 99 -6.68 4.25 9.00
N LYS A 100 -7.34 3.86 10.09
CA LYS A 100 -8.46 4.61 10.66
C LYS A 100 -8.02 5.99 11.16
N ALA A 101 -6.87 6.07 11.84
CA ALA A 101 -6.30 7.34 12.27
C ALA A 101 -5.95 8.24 11.07
N ALA A 102 -5.30 7.70 10.04
CA ALA A 102 -4.98 8.43 8.81
C ALA A 102 -6.24 8.97 8.12
N SER A 103 -7.31 8.17 8.08
CA SER A 103 -8.61 8.59 7.54
C SER A 103 -9.26 9.71 8.35
N SER A 104 -9.15 9.66 9.68
CA SER A 104 -9.66 10.71 10.58
C SER A 104 -8.90 12.02 10.41
N LEU A 105 -7.57 11.93 10.29
CA LEU A 105 -6.67 13.06 10.12
C LEU A 105 -6.66 13.62 8.69
N ALA A 106 -7.32 12.96 7.74
CA ALA A 106 -7.31 13.36 6.33
C ALA A 106 -7.74 14.83 6.16
N PRO A 107 -7.07 15.58 5.27
CA PRO A 107 -7.33 17.00 5.10
C PRO A 107 -8.80 17.23 4.67
N PRO A 108 -9.48 18.29 5.17
CA PRO A 108 -10.89 18.54 4.83
C PRO A 108 -11.17 18.58 3.33
N GLN A 109 -10.20 19.09 2.57
CA GLN A 109 -10.25 19.20 1.10
C GLN A 109 -10.31 17.84 0.39
N SER A 110 -9.87 16.75 1.04
CA SER A 110 -9.96 15.41 0.46
C SER A 110 -11.35 14.77 0.60
N LYS A 111 -12.27 15.41 1.33
CA LYS A 111 -13.64 14.91 1.52
C LYS A 111 -14.51 15.45 0.39
N ARG A 112 -15.19 14.55 -0.33
CA ARG A 112 -16.16 14.93 -1.34
C ARG A 112 -17.36 15.60 -0.67
N PRO A 113 -17.87 16.74 -1.20
CA PRO A 113 -19.10 17.32 -0.68
C PRO A 113 -20.27 16.32 -0.79
N PRO A 114 -21.28 16.40 0.09
CA PRO A 114 -22.49 15.59 -0.02
C PRO A 114 -23.07 15.69 -1.42
N ARG A 115 -23.48 14.55 -2.00
CA ARG A 115 -24.20 14.56 -3.27
C ARG A 115 -25.59 15.14 -3.05
N GLU A 116 -26.04 15.99 -3.96
CA GLU A 116 -27.41 16.46 -3.95
C GLU A 116 -28.38 15.27 -4.10
N PRO A 117 -29.50 15.27 -3.36
CA PRO A 117 -30.50 14.22 -3.48
C PRO A 117 -31.04 14.19 -4.91
N TYR A 118 -31.17 12.99 -5.44
CA TYR A 118 -31.76 12.77 -6.76
C TYR A 118 -33.27 13.06 -6.73
N THR A 119 -33.77 13.86 -7.66
CA THR A 119 -35.20 14.14 -7.87
C THR A 119 -35.79 13.26 -8.96
#